data_AF-A0A359LU78-F1
#
_entry.id   AF-A0A359LU78-F1
#
_cell.length_a   1.000
_cell.length_b   1.000
_cell.length_c   1.000
_cell.angle_alpha   90.00
_cell.angle_beta   90.00
_cell.angle_gamma   90.00
#
_symmetry.space_group_name_H-M   'P 1'
#
loop_
_entity.id
_entity.type
_entity.pdbx_description
1 polymer ?
#
loop_
_entity_poly.entity_id
_entity_poly.type
_entity_poly.pdbx_seq_one_letter_code
_entity_poly.pdbx_strand_id
1 'polypeptide(L)' 'HPNIAQVYGLEHMGDVRALVMELVPGATLSVPQPLDTALNCARQIAEALETTHELGITHRDLKPA' A
#
# COMPACT_ATOMS: atom_id res chain seq x y z
N HIS A 1 4.99 -9.04 -1.00
CA HIS A 1 3.91 -9.47 -0.10
C HIS A 1 2.57 -9.19 -0.79
N PRO A 2 1.55 -10.07 -0.72
CA PRO A 2 0.27 -9.87 -1.44
C PRO A 2 -0.47 -8.57 -1.09
N ASN A 3 -0.26 -8.03 0.11
CA ASN A 3 -0.85 -6.76 0.54
C ASN A 3 0.05 -5.54 0.35
N ILE A 4 1.06 -5.62 -0.54
CA ILE A 4 1.91 -4.51 -0.96
C ILE A 4 1.87 -4.45 -2.48
N ALA A 5 1.42 -3.33 -3.06
CA ALA A 5 1.33 -3.15 -4.51
C ALA A 5 2.70 -3.31 -5.18
N GLN A 6 2.75 -4.07 -6.26
CA GLN A 6 4.00 -4.31 -6.99
C GLN A 6 4.45 -3.05 -7.75
N VAL A 7 5.72 -2.69 -7.62
CA VAL A 7 6.36 -1.70 -8.51
C VAL A 7 6.87 -2.43 -9.75
N TYR A 8 6.48 -1.96 -10.93
CA TYR A 8 6.94 -2.50 -12.22
C TYR A 8 8.15 -1.74 -12.77
N GLY A 9 8.28 -0.45 -12.47
CA GLY A 9 9.44 0.33 -12.94
C GLY A 9 9.34 1.83 -12.67
N LEU A 10 10.38 2.54 -13.08
CA LEU A 10 10.46 3.99 -13.09
C LEU A 10 10.61 4.46 -14.54
N GLU A 11 9.75 5.38 -14.96
CA GLU A 11 9.77 5.97 -16.29
C GLU A 11 10.24 7.42 -16.23
N HIS A 12 10.88 7.87 -17.31
CA HIS A 12 11.40 9.23 -17.43
C HIS A 12 10.93 9.87 -18.74
N MET A 13 10.24 11.00 -18.64
CA MET A 13 9.76 11.79 -19.79
C MET A 13 10.16 13.24 -19.61
N GLY A 14 11.31 13.61 -20.19
CA GLY A 14 11.93 14.92 -19.93
C GLY A 14 12.18 15.09 -18.43
N ASP A 15 11.66 16.16 -17.83
CA ASP A 15 11.85 16.43 -16.41
C ASP A 15 10.90 15.66 -15.48
N VAL A 16 9.94 14.89 -16.01
CA VAL A 16 8.97 14.13 -15.23
C VAL A 16 9.50 12.72 -14.93
N ARG A 17 9.41 12.31 -13.66
CA ARG A 17 9.61 10.93 -13.22
C ARG A 17 8.27 10.31 -12.84
N ALA A 18 7.97 9.15 -13.38
CA ALA A 18 6.76 8.39 -13.05
C ALA A 18 7.13 7.06 -12.40
N LEU A 19 6.37 6.67 -11.38
CA LEU A 19 6.43 5.33 -10.78
C LEU A 19 5.33 4.48 -11.39
N VAL A 20 5.70 3.39 -12.07
CA VAL A 20 4.76 2.44 -12.64
C VAL A 20 4.55 1.33 -11.63
N MET A 21 3.30 1.10 -11.25
CA MET A 21 2.92 0.13 -10.23
C MET A 21 1.60 -0.55 -10.56
N GLU A 22 1.31 -1.62 -9.83
CA GLU A 22 0.06 -2.38 -9.90
C GLU A 22 -1.17 -1.48 -9.72
N LEU A 23 -2.16 -1.65 -10.62
CA LEU A 23 -3.47 -1.03 -10.48
C LEU A 23 -4.33 -1.91 -9.57
N VAL A 24 -4.56 -1.45 -8.34
CA VAL A 24 -5.53 -2.05 -7.43
C VAL A 24 -6.90 -1.44 -7.70
N PRO A 25 -7.88 -2.19 -8.25
CA PRO A 25 -9.20 -1.65 -8.52
C PRO A 25 -9.95 -1.35 -7.21
N GLY A 26 -10.81 -0.34 -7.24
CA GLY A 26 -11.62 0.08 -6.08
C GLY A 26 -11.26 1.47 -5.58
N ALA A 27 -11.68 1.78 -4.36
CA ALA A 27 -11.45 3.07 -3.71
C ALA A 27 -10.50 2.93 -2.51
N THR A 28 -9.88 4.03 -2.11
CA THR A 28 -9.08 4.10 -0.88
C THR A 28 -9.97 3.88 0.35
N LEU A 29 -9.37 3.45 1.47
CA LEU A 29 -10.07 3.22 2.74
C LEU A 29 -10.36 4.52 3.51
N SER A 30 -10.52 5.63 2.80
CA SER A 30 -10.66 6.99 3.37
C SER A 30 -11.98 7.22 4.10
N VAL A 31 -12.98 6.34 3.90
CA VAL A 31 -14.28 6.41 4.59
C VAL A 31 -14.39 5.31 5.65
N PRO A 32 -15.10 5.57 6.77
CA PRO A 32 -15.34 4.57 7.79
C PRO A 32 -15.94 3.29 7.21
N GLN A 33 -15.44 2.15 7.68
CA GLN A 33 -15.91 0.83 7.27
C GLN A 33 -16.69 0.18 8.42
N PRO A 34 -17.60 -0.77 8.12
CA PRO A 34 -18.14 -1.68 9.13
C PRO A 34 -17.00 -2.33 9.91
N LEU A 35 -17.22 -2.59 11.21
CA LEU A 35 -16.18 -3.08 12.12
C LEU A 35 -15.47 -4.32 11.57
N ASP A 36 -16.22 -5.30 11.06
CA ASP A 36 -15.66 -6.55 10.52
C ASP A 36 -14.76 -6.28 9.31
N THR A 37 -15.16 -5.37 8.41
CA THR A 37 -14.34 -4.95 7.28
C THR A 37 -13.07 -4.25 7.74
N ALA A 38 -13.19 -3.33 8.71
CA ALA A 38 -12.04 -2.61 9.27
C ALA A 38 -11.03 -3.57 9.92
N LEU A 39 -11.49 -4.55 10.70
CA LEU A 39 -10.64 -5.57 11.31
C LEU A 39 -9.95 -6.45 10.26
N ASN A 40 -10.67 -6.85 9.21
CA ASN A 40 -10.10 -7.60 8.10
C ASN A 40 -9.02 -6.82 7.33
N CYS A 41 -9.21 -5.51 7.13
CA CYS A 41 -8.20 -4.63 6.55
C CYS A 41 -7.01 -4.46 7.49
N ALA A 42 -7.24 -4.22 8.78
CA ALA A 42 -6.19 -4.04 9.77
C ALA A 42 -5.26 -5.25 9.86
N ARG A 43 -5.81 -6.48 9.85
CA ARG A 43 -5.02 -7.72 9.81
C ARG A 43 -4.11 -7.78 8.57
N GLN A 44 -4.65 -7.53 7.38
CA GLN A 44 -3.90 -7.54 6.13
C GLN A 44 -2.79 -6.47 6.08
N ILE A 45 -3.08 -5.28 6.61
CA ILE A 45 -2.10 -4.19 6.73
C ILE A 45 -0.98 -4.60 7.69
N ALA A 46 -1.31 -5.23 8.81
CA ALA A 46 -0.32 -5.70 9.79
C ALA A 46 0.62 -6.76 9.20
N GLU A 47 0.09 -7.72 8.44
CA GLU A 47 0.89 -8.75 7.74
C GLU A 47 1.88 -8.13 6.73
N ALA A 48 1.44 -7.11 5.97
CA ALA A 48 2.33 -6.36 5.08
C ALA A 48 3.43 -5.60 5.86
N LEU A 49 3.05 -4.93 6.95
CA LEU A 49 3.99 -4.14 7.75
C LEU A 49 5.03 -5.02 8.44
N GLU A 50 4.63 -6.19 8.95
CA GLU A 50 5.54 -7.20 9.49
C GLU A 50 6.63 -7.54 8.47
N THR A 51 6.23 -7.89 7.24
CA THR A 51 7.19 -8.17 6.15
C THR A 51 8.13 -6.98 5.88
N THR A 52 7.62 -5.74 5.89
CA THR A 52 8.49 -4.56 5.69
C THR A 52 9.43 -4.31 6.88
N HIS A 53 8.97 -4.52 8.11
CA HIS A 53 9.76 -4.30 9.32
C HIS A 53 10.86 -5.34 9.47
N GLU A 54 10.64 -6.59 9.08
CA GLU A 54 11.69 -7.63 9.02
C GLU A 54 12.85 -7.23 8.08
N LEU A 55 12.57 -6.43 7.06
CA LEU A 55 13.57 -5.86 6.15
C LEU A 55 14.19 -4.55 6.67
N GLY A 56 13.84 -4.11 7.88
CA GLY A 56 14.30 -2.84 8.46
C GLY A 56 13.67 -1.60 7.83
N ILE A 57 12.56 -1.76 7.08
CA ILE A 57 11.89 -0.66 6.38
C ILE A 57 10.67 -0.23 7.18
N THR A 58 10.61 1.05 7.55
CA THR A 58 9.42 1.67 8.15
C THR A 58 8.64 2.44 7.08
N HIS A 59 7.33 2.22 6.96
CA HIS A 59 6.49 2.91 5.97
C HIS A 59 6.46 4.44 6.16
N ARG A 60 6.43 4.89 7.43
CA ARG A 60 6.44 6.30 7.88
C ARG A 60 5.25 7.18 7.47
N ASP A 61 4.44 6.77 6.52
CA ASP A 61 3.21 7.50 6.12
C ASP A 61 1.98 6.58 6.05
N LEU A 62 1.82 5.68 7.02
CA LEU A 62 0.71 4.74 7.02
C LEU A 62 -0.60 5.45 7.40
N LYS A 63 -1.52 5.57 6.44
CA LYS A 63 -2.84 6.17 6.63
C LYS A 63 -3.83 5.61 5.59
N PRO A 64 -5.15 5.79 5.78
CA PRO A 64 -6.15 5.27 4.86
C PRO A 64 -6.26 5.99 3.51
N ALA A 65 -5.41 6.99 3.25
CA ALA A 65 -5.46 7.92 2.11
C ALA A 65 -4.11 8.03 1.41
#